data_AF-A0A9E0LPJ2-F1
#
_entry.id   AF-A0A9E0LPJ2-F1
#
_cell.length_a   1.000
_cell.length_b   1.000
_cell.length_c   1.000
_cell.angle_alpha   90.00
_cell.angle_beta   90.00
_cell.angle_gamma   90.00
#
_symmetry.space_group_name_H-M   'P 1'
#
loop_
_entity.id
_entity.type
_entity.pdbx_description
1 polymer ?
#
loop_
_entity_poly.entity_id
_entity_poly.type
_entity_poly.pdbx_seq_one_letter_code
_entity_poly.pdbx_strand_id
1 'polypeptide(L)'
;MESGRRLTTVCLLAAITTAQSILQPRPTAAAAPSSSQINSVEVPRQILRSGINLDAKTISPNTLQLAQHLNLLPILSRLQDLRARVAQRNTGNTTDSLSERLELLELTQKAQNILIRTSLEIDFVLAEIDAEQNIYSEALSSLQGSRDKLVARINAGSFILNGALWTVCEALAIVSPLHPNYAIQSGIVGIAAGIVPSIASGYALKAYSGKHLRSECEPNMLAKIFDRPINPDIDYPKSVWSFLNTVPAADTGSDASKTRKEQLITRWISDKNIPTFTDKTNSKQIDIITATAAQKKGLSIDTLNVRMVMLEQLQGELAKMKRLLMEIAMAITDEKEV
;
A
#
# COMPACT_ATOMS: atom_id res chain seq x y z
N MET A 1 -16.88 58.46 58.79
CA MET A 1 -17.16 58.95 57.43
C MET A 1 -15.84 59.23 56.76
N GLU A 2 -15.44 58.38 55.81
CA GLU A 2 -14.47 58.61 54.72
C GLU A 2 -14.28 57.24 54.01
N SER A 3 -14.59 57.17 52.71
CA SER A 3 -13.63 57.11 51.58
C SER A 3 -13.09 55.69 51.36
N GLY A 4 -13.13 55.02 50.21
CA GLY A 4 -13.39 55.38 48.81
C GLY A 4 -12.55 54.44 47.90
N ARG A 5 -13.03 54.18 46.67
CA ARG A 5 -12.37 53.53 45.49
C ARG A 5 -12.31 51.99 45.48
N ARG A 6 -12.91 51.24 44.55
CA ARG A 6 -12.90 51.14 43.05
C ARG A 6 -11.63 50.52 42.42
N LEU A 7 -11.90 49.40 41.71
CA LEU A 7 -11.29 48.79 40.51
C LEU A 7 -9.77 48.58 40.45
N THR A 8 -9.35 47.34 40.12
CA THR A 8 -8.77 47.02 38.78
C THR A 8 -8.46 45.53 38.58
N THR A 9 -8.77 45.07 37.36
CA THR A 9 -8.34 43.86 36.65
C THR A 9 -6.86 43.94 36.28
N VAL A 10 -6.10 42.85 36.42
CA VAL A 10 -4.75 42.66 35.81
C VAL A 10 -4.61 41.17 35.46
N CYS A 11 -4.81 40.78 34.19
CA CYS A 11 -3.77 40.46 33.18
C CYS A 11 -2.70 39.46 33.65
N LEU A 12 -2.79 38.21 33.21
CA LEU A 12 -1.71 37.22 33.30
C LEU A 12 -1.14 36.96 31.90
N LEU A 13 -0.06 37.66 31.56
CA LEU A 13 0.78 37.38 30.40
C LEU A 13 2.19 37.90 30.72
N ALA A 14 3.10 36.99 31.02
CA ALA A 14 4.54 37.24 30.94
C ALA A 14 5.26 35.92 30.70
N ALA A 15 5.74 35.78 29.47
CA ALA A 15 6.73 34.80 29.06
C ALA A 15 8.07 35.08 29.76
N ILE A 16 8.78 34.03 30.16
CA ILE A 16 10.21 34.12 30.46
C ILE A 16 10.94 33.06 29.64
N THR A 17 11.52 33.55 28.56
CA THR A 17 12.62 32.95 27.81
C THR A 17 13.89 33.03 28.64
N THR A 18 14.53 31.90 28.95
CA THR A 18 15.93 31.90 29.41
C THR A 18 16.82 31.36 28.30
N ALA A 19 17.52 32.30 27.66
CA ALA A 19 18.72 32.03 26.89
C ALA A 19 19.86 31.61 27.84
N GLN A 20 20.52 30.49 27.56
CA GLN A 20 21.84 30.18 28.09
C GLN A 20 22.74 29.74 26.94
N SER A 21 23.49 30.70 26.42
CA SER A 21 24.81 30.52 25.82
C SER A 21 25.82 30.70 26.97
N ILE A 22 26.83 29.84 27.18
CA ILE A 22 28.12 29.78 26.48
C ILE A 22 28.92 28.61 27.10
N LEU A 23 29.46 27.70 26.27
CA LEU A 23 30.88 27.25 26.26
C LEU A 23 31.03 26.09 25.26
N GLN A 24 31.42 26.41 24.03
CA GLN A 24 31.88 25.45 23.04
C GLN A 24 33.38 25.15 23.26
N PRO A 25 33.80 23.87 23.23
CA PRO A 25 35.17 23.52 22.86
C PRO A 25 35.32 23.48 21.33
N ARG A 26 36.46 24.00 20.89
CA ARG A 26 36.97 24.14 19.51
C ARG A 26 36.93 22.79 18.74
N PRO A 27 36.62 22.79 17.43
CA PRO A 27 36.49 21.56 16.66
C PRO A 27 37.86 20.96 16.33
N THR A 28 38.11 19.74 16.81
CA THR A 28 39.08 18.82 16.19
C THR A 28 38.53 18.37 14.84
N ALA A 29 39.32 18.56 13.78
CA ALA A 29 39.01 18.11 12.44
C ALA A 29 38.83 16.58 12.41
N ALA A 30 37.58 16.13 12.48
CA ALA A 30 37.17 14.77 12.17
C ALA A 30 36.78 14.74 10.68
N ALA A 31 37.25 13.70 10.00
CA ALA A 31 37.09 13.47 8.57
C ALA A 31 35.66 13.72 8.07
N ALA A 32 35.56 14.41 6.93
CA ALA A 32 34.30 14.65 6.25
C ALA A 32 33.55 13.32 6.02
N PRO A 33 32.34 13.14 6.58
CA PRO A 33 31.49 12.03 6.17
C PRO A 33 31.06 12.29 4.72
N SER A 34 31.27 11.28 3.87
CA SER A 34 30.84 11.27 2.47
C SER A 34 29.38 11.68 2.36
N SER A 35 29.13 12.83 1.73
CA SER A 35 27.81 13.39 1.47
C SER A 35 27.09 12.60 0.39
N SER A 36 26.54 11.44 0.73
CA SER A 36 25.49 10.78 -0.05
C SER A 36 24.96 9.59 0.75
N GLN A 37 23.78 9.75 1.37
CA GLN A 37 22.86 8.69 1.87
C GLN A 37 22.23 8.98 3.24
N ILE A 38 22.36 10.19 3.79
CA ILE A 38 21.49 10.60 4.90
C ILE A 38 20.20 11.11 4.26
N ASN A 39 19.15 10.27 4.25
CA ASN A 39 17.80 10.52 3.71
C ASN A 39 17.56 10.25 2.20
N SER A 40 18.24 9.29 1.57
CA SER A 40 17.72 8.74 0.32
C SER A 40 16.60 7.73 0.65
N VAL A 41 15.36 8.20 0.75
CA VAL A 41 14.20 7.31 0.67
C VAL A 41 14.26 6.67 -0.71
N GLU A 42 14.45 5.36 -0.76
CA GLU A 42 14.43 4.61 -2.01
C GLU A 42 13.04 4.75 -2.60
N VAL A 43 12.90 5.60 -3.63
CA VAL A 43 11.61 5.90 -4.22
C VAL A 43 11.07 4.62 -4.89
N PRO A 44 9.83 4.20 -4.58
CA PRO A 44 9.23 3.03 -5.17
C PRO A 44 9.28 3.13 -6.70
N ARG A 45 10.04 2.24 -7.34
CA ARG A 45 10.02 2.11 -8.80
C ARG A 45 8.80 1.28 -9.20
N GLN A 46 8.16 1.68 -10.30
CA GLN A 46 7.06 0.95 -10.89
C GLN A 46 7.43 -0.53 -11.04
N ILE A 47 6.64 -1.38 -10.40
CA ILE A 47 6.68 -2.83 -10.55
C ILE A 47 6.52 -3.06 -12.05
N LEU A 48 7.50 -3.61 -12.75
CA LEU A 48 7.53 -3.95 -14.18
C LEU A 48 6.92 -2.90 -15.13
N ARG A 49 7.78 -2.15 -15.82
CA ARG A 49 7.33 -1.35 -16.97
C ARG A 49 6.68 -2.31 -17.97
N SER A 50 5.47 -2.00 -18.44
CA SER A 50 4.81 -2.85 -19.44
C SER A 50 5.65 -3.03 -20.72
N GLY A 51 6.63 -2.13 -20.94
CA GLY A 51 7.52 -2.17 -22.09
C GLY A 51 6.84 -1.72 -23.38
N ILE A 52 5.62 -1.18 -23.26
CA ILE A 52 4.79 -0.75 -24.38
C ILE A 52 5.24 0.64 -24.81
N ASN A 53 5.56 0.77 -26.08
CA ASN A 53 5.72 2.05 -26.75
C ASN A 53 4.59 2.16 -27.77
N LEU A 54 3.63 3.06 -27.54
CA LEU A 54 2.47 3.22 -28.41
C LEU A 54 2.85 3.75 -29.80
N ASP A 55 3.95 4.51 -29.89
CA ASP A 55 4.44 5.11 -31.14
C ASP A 55 5.26 4.11 -31.98
N ALA A 56 5.65 2.97 -31.40
CA ALA A 56 6.38 1.94 -32.12
C ALA A 56 5.45 1.19 -33.08
N LYS A 57 5.92 1.00 -34.33
CA LYS A 57 5.20 0.30 -35.40
C LYS A 57 4.95 -1.18 -35.09
N THR A 58 5.82 -1.81 -34.31
CA THR A 58 5.70 -3.21 -33.91
C THR A 58 5.16 -3.33 -32.49
N ILE A 59 4.47 -4.43 -32.22
CA ILE A 59 4.00 -4.75 -30.87
C ILE A 59 5.15 -5.17 -29.93
N SER A 60 4.98 -4.91 -28.64
CA SER A 60 5.99 -5.27 -27.64
C SER A 60 6.09 -6.79 -27.41
N PRO A 61 7.27 -7.32 -26.98
CA PRO A 61 7.44 -8.76 -26.70
C PRO A 61 6.47 -9.31 -25.65
N ASN A 62 6.11 -8.50 -24.65
CA ASN A 62 5.12 -8.88 -23.64
C ASN A 62 3.71 -9.00 -24.24
N THR A 63 3.38 -8.15 -25.21
CA THR A 63 2.10 -8.21 -25.93
C THR A 63 2.03 -9.42 -26.84
N LEU A 64 3.13 -9.77 -27.53
CA LEU A 64 3.25 -11.02 -28.29
C LEU A 64 3.00 -12.24 -27.42
N GLN A 65 3.64 -12.28 -26.25
CA GLN A 65 3.44 -13.35 -25.27
C GLN A 65 1.97 -13.44 -24.83
N LEU A 66 1.33 -12.30 -24.49
CA LEU A 66 -0.08 -12.29 -24.12
C LEU A 66 -0.98 -12.77 -25.29
N ALA A 67 -0.73 -12.29 -26.51
CA ALA A 67 -1.47 -12.71 -27.69
C ALA A 67 -1.32 -14.21 -27.97
N GLN A 68 -0.14 -14.79 -27.73
CA GLN A 68 0.08 -16.23 -27.82
C GLN A 68 -0.76 -16.98 -26.78
N HIS A 69 -0.77 -16.52 -25.53
CA HIS A 69 -1.53 -17.15 -24.44
C HIS A 69 -3.04 -17.10 -24.64
N LEU A 70 -3.53 -16.03 -25.29
CA LEU A 70 -4.94 -15.87 -25.64
C LEU A 70 -5.32 -16.56 -26.97
N ASN A 71 -4.39 -17.25 -27.62
CA ASN A 71 -4.55 -17.81 -28.97
C ASN A 71 -4.98 -16.77 -30.02
N LEU A 72 -4.60 -15.51 -29.82
CA LEU A 72 -4.85 -14.41 -30.75
C LEU A 72 -3.78 -14.31 -31.84
N LEU A 73 -2.55 -14.76 -31.58
CA LEU A 73 -1.45 -14.68 -32.55
C LEU A 73 -1.79 -15.25 -33.94
N PRO A 74 -2.35 -16.47 -34.10
CA PRO A 74 -2.73 -16.99 -35.42
C PRO A 74 -3.89 -16.22 -36.07
N ILE A 75 -4.75 -15.57 -35.28
CA ILE A 75 -5.86 -14.75 -35.77
C ILE A 75 -5.30 -13.42 -36.30
N LEU A 76 -4.37 -12.81 -35.57
CA LEU A 76 -3.75 -11.54 -35.93
C LEU A 76 -2.88 -11.67 -37.19
N SER A 77 -2.07 -12.73 -37.30
CA SER A 77 -1.27 -12.98 -38.51
C SER A 77 -2.16 -13.20 -39.73
N ARG A 78 -3.25 -13.98 -39.58
CA ARG A 78 -4.22 -14.21 -40.65
C ARG A 78 -4.94 -12.93 -41.06
N LEU A 79 -5.27 -12.05 -40.11
CA LEU A 79 -5.89 -10.75 -40.38
C LEU A 79 -4.96 -9.86 -41.22
N GLN A 80 -3.67 -9.79 -40.89
CA GLN A 80 -2.69 -9.01 -41.65
C GLN A 80 -2.52 -9.56 -43.07
N ASP A 81 -2.39 -10.88 -43.23
CA ASP A 81 -2.31 -11.52 -44.54
C ASP A 81 -3.53 -11.23 -45.41
N LEU A 82 -4.74 -11.32 -44.85
CA LEU A 82 -5.99 -11.05 -45.56
C LEU A 82 -6.10 -9.57 -45.94
N ARG A 83 -5.72 -8.64 -45.05
CA ARG A 83 -5.69 -7.21 -45.38
C ARG A 83 -4.75 -6.90 -46.52
N ALA A 84 -3.53 -7.46 -46.50
CA ALA A 84 -2.57 -7.28 -47.58
C ALA A 84 -3.13 -7.78 -48.92
N ARG A 85 -3.82 -8.93 -48.93
CA ARG A 85 -4.48 -9.49 -50.13
C ARG A 85 -5.65 -8.63 -50.61
N VAL A 86 -6.49 -8.14 -49.70
CA VAL A 86 -7.63 -7.27 -50.03
C VAL A 86 -7.13 -5.92 -50.56
N ALA A 87 -6.07 -5.35 -49.99
CA ALA A 87 -5.48 -4.08 -50.44
C ALA A 87 -4.82 -4.18 -51.83
N GLN A 88 -4.21 -5.33 -52.17
CA GLN A 88 -3.62 -5.57 -53.49
C GLN A 88 -4.69 -5.81 -54.58
N ARG A 89 -5.86 -6.33 -54.20
CA ARG A 89 -6.93 -6.75 -55.12
C ARG A 89 -8.01 -5.66 -55.26
N ASN A 90 -7.60 -4.48 -55.73
CA ASN A 90 -8.41 -3.25 -55.68
C ASN A 90 -9.50 -3.08 -56.77
N THR A 91 -9.76 -4.04 -57.67
CA THR A 91 -10.43 -3.72 -58.97
C THR A 91 -11.36 -4.78 -59.58
N GLY A 92 -11.91 -5.73 -58.82
CA GLY A 92 -12.90 -6.66 -59.39
C GLY A 92 -13.88 -7.26 -58.37
N ASN A 93 -15.18 -6.96 -58.53
CA ASN A 93 -16.30 -7.56 -57.78
C ASN A 93 -16.48 -9.04 -58.16
N THR A 94 -15.51 -9.86 -57.79
CA THR A 94 -15.55 -11.32 -57.95
C THR A 94 -16.10 -11.95 -56.68
N THR A 95 -16.75 -13.11 -56.78
CA THR A 95 -17.24 -13.89 -55.63
C THR A 95 -16.14 -14.12 -54.59
N ASP A 96 -14.91 -14.33 -55.05
CA ASP A 96 -13.74 -14.57 -54.20
C ASP A 96 -13.38 -13.34 -53.35
N SER A 97 -13.50 -12.13 -53.91
CA SER A 97 -13.26 -10.88 -53.15
C SER A 97 -14.30 -10.64 -52.06
N LEU A 98 -15.53 -11.11 -52.26
CA LEU A 98 -16.59 -11.03 -51.25
C LEU A 98 -16.31 -12.02 -50.12
N SER A 99 -15.94 -13.26 -50.44
CA SER A 99 -15.58 -14.28 -49.45
C SER A 99 -14.42 -13.83 -48.55
N GLU A 100 -13.35 -13.24 -49.11
CA GLU A 100 -12.23 -12.73 -48.32
C GLU A 100 -12.62 -11.56 -47.39
N ARG A 101 -13.51 -10.67 -47.84
CA ARG A 101 -14.03 -9.58 -47.00
C ARG A 101 -14.89 -10.09 -45.85
N LEU A 102 -15.69 -11.13 -46.09
CA LEU A 102 -16.46 -11.80 -45.04
C LEU A 102 -15.54 -12.49 -44.03
N GLU A 103 -14.51 -13.20 -44.50
CA GLU A 103 -13.51 -13.82 -43.62
C GLU A 103 -12.79 -12.78 -42.76
N LEU A 104 -12.41 -11.64 -43.33
CA LEU A 104 -11.80 -10.53 -42.59
C LEU A 104 -12.73 -10.01 -41.49
N LEU A 105 -14.02 -9.81 -41.81
CA LEU A 105 -15.01 -9.35 -40.84
C LEU A 105 -15.21 -10.37 -39.71
N GLU A 106 -15.33 -11.66 -40.04
CA GLU A 106 -15.49 -12.73 -39.06
C GLU A 106 -14.29 -12.82 -38.11
N LEU A 107 -13.06 -12.77 -38.65
CA LEU A 107 -11.84 -12.81 -37.85
C LEU A 107 -11.68 -11.56 -36.98
N THR A 108 -12.06 -10.39 -37.49
CA THR A 108 -12.04 -9.14 -36.72
C THR A 108 -13.02 -9.23 -35.55
N GLN A 109 -14.24 -9.69 -35.80
CA GLN A 109 -15.25 -9.89 -34.76
C GLN A 109 -14.78 -10.92 -33.72
N LYS A 110 -14.17 -12.03 -34.17
CA LYS A 110 -13.63 -13.06 -33.28
C LYS A 110 -12.52 -12.51 -32.38
N ALA A 111 -11.58 -11.75 -32.95
CA ALA A 111 -10.50 -11.11 -32.19
C ALA A 111 -11.06 -10.11 -31.16
N GLN A 112 -12.02 -9.28 -31.55
CA GLN A 112 -12.70 -8.33 -30.66
C GLN A 112 -13.46 -9.04 -29.53
N ASN A 113 -14.17 -10.14 -29.81
CA ASN A 113 -14.88 -10.90 -28.79
C ASN A 113 -13.92 -11.48 -27.74
N ILE A 114 -12.77 -12.01 -28.16
CA ILE A 114 -11.73 -12.50 -27.25
C ILE A 114 -11.15 -11.34 -26.42
N LEU A 115 -10.89 -10.19 -27.06
CA LEU A 115 -10.39 -8.99 -26.39
C LEU A 115 -11.35 -8.50 -25.30
N ILE A 116 -12.63 -8.31 -25.64
CA ILE A 116 -13.67 -7.85 -24.71
C ILE A 116 -13.84 -8.82 -23.56
N ARG A 117 -13.94 -10.13 -23.86
CA ARG A 117 -14.02 -11.16 -22.83
C ARG A 117 -12.83 -11.11 -21.87
N THR A 118 -11.62 -11.00 -22.41
CA THR A 118 -10.40 -10.94 -21.59
C THR A 118 -10.38 -9.66 -20.74
N SER A 119 -10.85 -8.53 -21.28
CA SER A 119 -11.00 -7.30 -20.49
C SER A 119 -11.96 -7.49 -19.32
N LEU A 120 -13.13 -8.09 -19.55
CA LEU A 120 -14.11 -8.37 -18.51
C LEU A 120 -13.56 -9.35 -17.44
N GLU A 121 -12.76 -10.34 -17.85
CA GLU A 121 -12.08 -11.25 -16.93
C GLU A 121 -11.06 -10.50 -16.04
N ILE A 122 -10.37 -9.50 -16.57
CA ILE A 122 -9.50 -8.61 -15.76
C ILE A 122 -10.35 -7.75 -14.83
N ASP A 123 -11.42 -7.13 -15.36
CA ASP A 123 -12.32 -6.25 -14.59
C ASP A 123 -12.96 -6.97 -13.42
N PHE A 124 -13.35 -8.23 -13.60
CA PHE A 124 -13.86 -9.10 -12.54
C PHE A 124 -12.87 -9.19 -11.36
N VAL A 125 -11.61 -9.51 -11.65
CA VAL A 125 -10.57 -9.65 -10.61
C VAL A 125 -10.25 -8.30 -9.96
N LEU A 126 -10.20 -7.21 -10.74
CA LEU A 126 -9.95 -5.87 -10.20
C LEU A 126 -11.08 -5.42 -9.28
N ALA A 127 -12.34 -5.68 -9.66
CA ALA A 127 -13.51 -5.32 -8.86
C ALA A 127 -13.53 -6.08 -7.52
N GLU A 128 -13.15 -7.35 -7.50
CA GLU A 128 -13.05 -8.13 -6.26
C GLU A 128 -11.95 -7.58 -5.34
N ILE A 129 -10.78 -7.25 -5.91
CA ILE A 129 -9.69 -6.60 -5.16
C ILE A 129 -10.15 -5.24 -4.60
N ASP A 130 -10.86 -4.43 -5.39
CA ASP A 130 -11.39 -3.13 -4.95
C ASP A 130 -12.44 -3.30 -3.82
N ALA A 131 -13.31 -4.31 -3.91
CA ALA A 131 -14.29 -4.62 -2.87
C ALA A 131 -13.60 -5.01 -1.55
N GLU A 132 -12.61 -5.90 -1.60
CA GLU A 132 -11.81 -6.29 -0.44
C GLU A 132 -11.06 -5.11 0.18
N GLN A 133 -10.41 -4.27 -0.64
CA GLN A 133 -9.70 -3.09 -0.17
C GLN A 133 -10.64 -2.11 0.55
N ASN A 134 -11.86 -1.91 0.04
CA ASN A 134 -12.85 -1.05 0.69
C ASN A 134 -13.22 -1.58 2.09
N ILE A 135 -13.48 -2.89 2.23
CA ILE A 135 -13.76 -3.53 3.52
C ILE A 135 -12.57 -3.36 4.48
N TYR A 136 -11.35 -3.58 3.99
CA TYR A 136 -10.14 -3.42 4.80
C TYR A 136 -9.89 -1.96 5.21
N SER A 137 -10.20 -0.99 4.35
CA SER A 137 -10.08 0.43 4.66
C SER A 137 -11.04 0.86 5.79
N GLU A 138 -12.26 0.32 5.79
CA GLU A 138 -13.24 0.58 6.84
C GLU A 138 -12.80 -0.02 8.18
N ALA A 139 -12.36 -1.28 8.15
CA ALA A 139 -11.83 -1.97 9.33
C ALA A 139 -10.59 -1.24 9.90
N LEU A 140 -9.70 -0.79 9.02
CA LEU A 140 -8.51 -0.03 9.38
C LEU A 140 -8.89 1.30 10.04
N SER A 141 -9.80 2.07 9.44
CA SER A 141 -10.30 3.33 9.96
C SER A 141 -10.93 3.16 11.35
N SER A 142 -11.70 2.09 11.56
CA SER A 142 -12.29 1.75 12.86
C SER A 142 -11.23 1.44 13.93
N LEU A 143 -10.20 0.67 13.58
CA LEU A 143 -9.09 0.34 14.50
C LEU A 143 -8.22 1.56 14.81
N GLN A 144 -7.92 2.38 13.81
CA GLN A 144 -7.18 3.64 13.98
C GLN A 144 -7.97 4.63 14.83
N GLY A 145 -9.26 4.84 14.57
CA GLY A 145 -10.11 5.69 15.39
C GLY A 145 -10.24 5.21 16.84
N SER A 146 -10.29 3.88 17.06
CA SER A 146 -10.23 3.30 18.40
C SER A 146 -8.91 3.57 19.12
N ARG A 147 -7.79 3.42 18.41
CA ARG A 147 -6.43 3.72 18.91
C ARG A 147 -6.31 5.20 19.27
N ASP A 148 -6.69 6.08 18.37
CA ASP A 148 -6.49 7.52 18.51
C ASP A 148 -7.34 8.08 19.67
N LYS A 149 -8.59 7.59 19.84
CA LYS A 149 -9.41 7.89 21.03
C LYS A 149 -8.81 7.38 22.33
N LEU A 150 -8.13 6.22 22.30
CA LEU A 150 -7.44 5.69 23.49
C LEU A 150 -6.21 6.52 23.83
N VAL A 151 -5.37 6.83 22.85
CA VAL A 151 -4.17 7.67 23.01
C VAL A 151 -4.56 9.06 23.50
N ALA A 152 -5.60 9.68 22.92
CA ALA A 152 -6.11 10.97 23.36
C ALA A 152 -6.55 10.96 24.83
N ARG A 153 -7.25 9.91 25.27
CA ARG A 153 -7.66 9.77 26.69
C ARG A 153 -6.47 9.57 27.62
N ILE A 154 -5.49 8.76 27.23
CA ILE A 154 -4.27 8.54 28.04
C ILE A 154 -3.49 9.85 28.16
N ASN A 155 -3.31 10.58 27.06
CA ASN A 155 -2.63 11.86 27.07
C ASN A 155 -3.39 12.89 27.92
N ALA A 156 -4.70 13.04 27.73
CA ALA A 156 -5.52 13.95 28.54
C ALA A 156 -5.46 13.62 30.04
N GLY A 157 -5.58 12.33 30.40
CA GLY A 157 -5.42 11.88 31.78
C GLY A 157 -4.03 12.18 32.34
N SER A 158 -2.98 11.97 31.54
CA SER A 158 -1.61 12.30 31.93
C SER A 158 -1.42 13.79 32.17
N PHE A 159 -1.99 14.65 31.33
CA PHE A 159 -1.94 16.11 31.51
C PHE A 159 -2.68 16.56 32.78
N ILE A 160 -3.90 16.05 33.00
CA ILE A 160 -4.69 16.38 34.20
C ILE A 160 -3.96 15.91 35.46
N LEU A 161 -3.47 14.67 35.47
CA LEU A 161 -2.73 14.12 36.60
C LEU A 161 -1.44 14.89 36.85
N ASN A 162 -0.68 15.23 35.81
CA ASN A 162 0.51 16.07 35.97
C ASN A 162 0.16 17.44 36.57
N GLY A 163 -0.86 18.12 36.04
CA GLY A 163 -1.27 19.43 36.55
C GLY A 163 -1.74 19.37 38.00
N ALA A 164 -2.56 18.38 38.35
CA ALA A 164 -3.03 18.17 39.71
C ALA A 164 -1.90 17.83 40.67
N LEU A 165 -0.99 16.94 40.26
CA LEU A 165 0.16 16.56 41.08
C LEU A 165 1.04 17.79 41.32
N TRP A 166 1.44 18.53 40.28
CA TRP A 166 2.19 19.78 40.43
C TRP A 166 1.51 20.78 41.37
N THR A 167 0.18 20.91 41.30
CA THR A 167 -0.56 21.81 42.20
C THR A 167 -0.44 21.37 43.67
N VAL A 168 -0.58 20.08 43.95
CA VAL A 168 -0.42 19.53 45.31
C VAL A 168 1.04 19.62 45.77
N CYS A 169 1.97 19.33 44.87
CA CYS A 169 3.41 19.42 45.09
C CYS A 169 3.82 20.84 45.53
N GLU A 170 3.39 21.86 44.77
CA GLU A 170 3.64 23.27 45.10
C GLU A 170 2.94 23.68 46.40
N ALA A 171 1.69 23.27 46.61
CA ALA A 171 0.97 23.56 47.85
C ALA A 171 1.67 22.99 49.10
N LEU A 172 2.29 21.80 49.00
CA LEU A 172 3.05 21.17 50.08
C LEU A 172 4.50 21.69 50.20
N ALA A 173 5.03 22.32 49.14
CA ALA A 173 6.35 22.93 49.14
C ALA A 173 6.35 24.37 49.70
N ILE A 174 5.23 25.10 49.60
CA ILE A 174 5.08 26.45 50.16
C ILE A 174 5.01 26.36 51.69
N VAL A 175 5.99 26.94 52.38
CA VAL A 175 6.03 27.02 53.85
C VAL A 175 4.96 28.00 54.35
N SER A 176 3.97 27.48 55.09
CA SER A 176 2.98 28.33 55.77
C SER A 176 3.60 28.97 57.02
N PRO A 177 3.44 30.30 57.24
CA PRO A 177 3.97 31.00 58.42
C PRO A 177 3.44 30.47 59.76
N LEU A 178 2.25 29.84 59.76
CA LEU A 178 1.61 29.32 60.97
C LEU A 178 2.04 27.89 61.32
N HIS A 179 2.57 27.11 60.36
CA HIS A 179 2.95 25.72 60.59
C HIS A 179 4.11 25.27 59.67
N PRO A 180 5.36 25.67 59.98
CA PRO A 180 6.53 25.42 59.13
C PRO A 180 6.92 23.93 59.01
N ASN A 181 6.46 23.07 59.92
CA ASN A 181 6.80 21.64 59.94
C ASN A 181 6.02 20.79 58.93
N TYR A 182 5.00 21.33 58.26
CA TYR A 182 4.22 20.60 57.23
C TYR A 182 4.79 20.71 55.82
N ALA A 183 5.82 21.55 55.61
CA ALA A 183 6.46 21.66 54.31
C ALA A 183 7.32 20.42 54.04
N ILE A 184 7.03 19.73 52.93
CA ILE A 184 7.77 18.53 52.53
C ILE A 184 8.89 18.97 51.57
N GLN A 185 10.07 18.38 51.71
CA GLN A 185 11.22 18.70 50.87
C GLN A 185 10.92 18.44 49.38
N SER A 186 11.15 19.44 48.53
CA SER A 186 10.78 19.46 47.10
C SER A 186 11.35 18.29 46.28
N GLY A 187 12.46 17.69 46.70
CA GLY A 187 13.08 16.55 46.02
C GLY A 187 12.24 15.26 46.07
N ILE A 188 11.55 14.97 47.17
CA ILE A 188 10.68 13.77 47.31
C ILE A 188 9.44 13.92 46.43
N VAL A 189 8.91 15.14 46.42
CA VAL A 189 7.74 15.56 45.67
C VAL A 189 8.03 15.53 44.16
N GLY A 190 9.23 15.96 43.73
CA GLY A 190 9.69 15.89 42.34
C GLY A 190 9.89 14.46 41.81
N ILE A 191 10.30 13.50 42.65
CA ILE A 191 10.43 12.08 42.24
C ILE A 191 9.04 11.47 42.01
N ALA A 192 8.05 11.76 42.87
CA ALA A 192 6.67 11.32 42.65
C ALA A 192 6.06 11.92 41.37
N ALA A 193 6.43 13.17 41.04
CA ALA A 193 6.03 13.84 39.80
C ALA A 193 6.62 13.24 38.52
N GLY A 194 7.78 12.59 38.59
CA GLY A 194 8.41 11.95 37.41
C GLY A 194 7.87 10.56 37.07
N ILE A 195 7.44 9.78 38.07
CA ILE A 195 7.03 8.37 37.88
C ILE A 195 5.72 8.25 37.11
N VAL A 196 4.74 9.10 37.41
CA VAL A 196 3.40 9.04 36.80
C VAL A 196 3.44 9.30 35.28
N PRO A 197 4.14 10.34 34.78
CA PRO A 197 4.34 10.55 33.34
C PRO A 197 5.04 9.38 32.65
N SER A 198 6.07 8.79 33.26
CA SER A 198 6.81 7.67 32.65
C SER A 198 5.94 6.42 32.48
N ILE A 199 5.12 6.07 33.47
CA ILE A 199 4.18 4.94 33.38
C ILE A 199 3.12 5.23 32.31
N ALA A 200 2.58 6.45 32.29
CA ALA A 200 1.57 6.83 31.33
C ALA A 200 2.11 6.87 29.89
N SER A 201 3.34 7.36 29.67
CA SER A 201 4.04 7.29 28.39
C SER A 201 4.31 5.84 27.96
N GLY A 202 4.74 4.97 28.87
CA GLY A 202 4.92 3.54 28.58
C GLY A 202 3.61 2.86 28.17
N TYR A 203 2.51 3.20 28.83
CA TYR A 203 1.18 2.70 28.46
C TYR A 203 0.68 3.29 27.14
N ALA A 204 0.96 4.56 26.85
CA ALA A 204 0.65 5.19 25.57
C ALA A 204 1.39 4.53 24.40
N LEU A 205 2.67 4.17 24.59
CA LEU A 205 3.44 3.42 23.58
C LEU A 205 2.81 2.05 23.28
N LYS A 206 2.37 1.33 24.32
CA LYS A 206 1.65 0.06 24.14
C LYS A 206 0.29 0.25 23.48
N ALA A 207 -0.41 1.34 23.79
CA ALA A 207 -1.69 1.68 23.17
C ALA A 207 -1.53 2.05 21.68
N TYR A 208 -0.36 2.54 21.27
CA TYR A 208 -0.05 2.92 19.89
C TYR A 208 -0.08 1.72 18.92
N SER A 209 0.23 0.51 19.41
CA SER A 209 0.10 -0.74 18.64
C SER A 209 -1.36 -1.07 18.27
N GLY A 210 -2.34 -0.37 18.85
CA GLY A 210 -3.75 -0.53 18.53
C GLY A 210 -4.38 -1.80 19.12
N LYS A 211 -5.66 -2.00 18.79
CA LYS A 211 -6.39 -3.22 19.18
C LYS A 211 -6.07 -4.35 18.20
N HIS A 212 -6.05 -5.56 18.72
CA HIS A 212 -6.02 -6.78 17.92
C HIS A 212 -7.38 -7.47 17.97
N LEU A 213 -7.95 -7.78 16.82
CA LEU A 213 -9.18 -8.55 16.68
C LEU A 213 -8.86 -9.97 16.19
N ARG A 214 -9.86 -10.85 16.29
CA ARG A 214 -9.79 -12.16 15.66
C ARG A 214 -9.88 -11.96 14.14
N SER A 215 -9.02 -12.64 13.38
CA SER A 215 -9.12 -12.61 11.91
C SER A 215 -10.44 -13.22 11.46
N GLU A 216 -10.96 -12.73 10.36
CA GLU A 216 -11.98 -13.41 9.56
C GLU A 216 -11.49 -14.78 9.10
N CYS A 217 -12.44 -15.62 8.69
CA CYS A 217 -12.22 -16.99 8.23
C CYS A 217 -12.69 -17.15 6.77
N GLU A 218 -12.60 -16.07 6.01
CA GLU A 218 -12.95 -16.02 4.60
C GLU A 218 -11.67 -15.71 3.82
N PRO A 219 -11.21 -16.62 2.95
CA PRO A 219 -9.98 -16.38 2.19
C PRO A 219 -10.17 -15.20 1.25
N ASN A 220 -9.10 -14.44 1.02
CA ASN A 220 -9.10 -13.30 0.11
C ASN A 220 -8.39 -13.59 -1.21
N MET A 221 -8.37 -12.63 -2.13
CA MET A 221 -7.71 -12.75 -3.45
C MET A 221 -6.22 -13.13 -3.36
N LEU A 222 -5.53 -12.79 -2.27
CA LEU A 222 -4.13 -13.21 -2.05
C LEU A 222 -3.99 -14.72 -1.78
N ALA A 223 -5.06 -15.41 -1.35
CA ALA A 223 -5.02 -16.84 -1.04
C ALA A 223 -4.57 -17.67 -2.24
N LYS A 224 -5.08 -17.38 -3.45
CA LYS A 224 -4.68 -18.11 -4.67
C LYS A 224 -3.20 -17.88 -5.02
N ILE A 225 -2.68 -16.67 -4.76
CA ILE A 225 -1.28 -16.31 -5.02
C ILE A 225 -0.32 -17.17 -4.17
N PHE A 226 -0.70 -17.42 -2.92
CA PHE A 226 0.08 -18.21 -1.95
C PHE A 226 -0.33 -19.69 -1.87
N ASP A 227 -1.04 -20.20 -2.89
CA ASP A 227 -1.44 -21.60 -3.00
C ASP A 227 -2.22 -22.09 -1.76
N ARG A 228 -3.08 -21.22 -1.22
CA ARG A 228 -3.99 -21.52 -0.10
C ARG A 228 -5.37 -21.94 -0.61
N PRO A 229 -6.18 -22.65 0.21
CA PRO A 229 -7.57 -22.94 -0.10
C PRO A 229 -8.34 -21.68 -0.51
N ILE A 230 -9.08 -21.78 -1.59
CA ILE A 230 -9.89 -20.70 -2.17
C ILE A 230 -11.36 -21.06 -2.22
N ASN A 231 -12.20 -20.02 -2.22
CA ASN A 231 -13.61 -20.13 -2.55
C ASN A 231 -13.84 -19.85 -4.05
N PRO A 232 -14.97 -20.28 -4.63
CA PRO A 232 -15.28 -20.01 -6.04
C PRO A 232 -15.30 -18.51 -6.39
N ASP A 233 -15.67 -17.66 -5.43
CA ASP A 233 -15.84 -16.22 -5.64
C ASP A 233 -14.49 -15.49 -5.82
N ILE A 234 -13.41 -16.06 -5.29
CA ILE A 234 -12.05 -15.50 -5.37
C ILE A 234 -11.16 -16.25 -6.38
N ASP A 235 -11.77 -17.10 -7.22
CA ASP A 235 -11.03 -17.89 -8.20
C ASP A 235 -10.67 -17.06 -9.44
N TYR A 236 -9.37 -16.94 -9.71
CA TYR A 236 -8.89 -16.12 -10.84
C TYR A 236 -9.25 -16.77 -12.18
N PRO A 237 -9.80 -16.02 -13.15
CA PRO A 237 -10.01 -16.47 -14.51
C PRO A 237 -8.73 -17.01 -15.14
N LYS A 238 -8.87 -17.98 -16.05
CA LYS A 238 -7.74 -18.69 -16.67
C LYS A 238 -6.75 -17.78 -17.38
N SER A 239 -7.24 -16.75 -18.09
CA SER A 239 -6.40 -15.78 -18.80
C SER A 239 -5.51 -15.01 -17.84
N VAL A 240 -6.10 -14.48 -16.75
CA VAL A 240 -5.42 -13.72 -15.71
C VAL A 240 -4.44 -14.59 -14.94
N TRP A 241 -4.84 -15.80 -14.57
CA TRP A 241 -3.98 -16.74 -13.86
C TRP A 241 -2.78 -17.18 -14.72
N SER A 242 -3.01 -17.43 -16.01
CA SER A 242 -1.93 -17.72 -16.96
C SER A 242 -0.94 -16.56 -17.04
N PHE A 243 -1.44 -15.33 -17.19
CA PHE A 243 -0.61 -14.12 -17.21
C PHE A 243 0.31 -14.00 -15.98
N LEU A 244 -0.24 -14.19 -14.78
CA LEU A 244 0.53 -14.13 -13.52
C LEU A 244 1.60 -15.22 -13.42
N ASN A 245 1.34 -16.42 -13.95
CA ASN A 245 2.28 -17.55 -13.94
C ASN A 245 3.22 -17.58 -15.15
N THR A 246 3.24 -16.51 -15.95
CA THR A 246 4.13 -16.40 -17.10
C THR A 246 5.34 -15.52 -16.76
N VAL A 247 6.52 -15.92 -17.22
CA VAL A 247 7.75 -15.15 -17.12
C VAL A 247 7.72 -13.99 -18.14
N PRO A 248 7.88 -12.72 -17.74
CA PRO A 248 7.90 -11.59 -18.68
C PRO A 248 8.99 -11.71 -19.74
N ALA A 249 8.67 -11.40 -20.99
CA ALA A 249 9.60 -11.50 -22.11
C ALA A 249 10.69 -10.40 -22.12
N ALA A 250 10.45 -9.31 -21.41
CA ALA A 250 11.35 -8.14 -21.38
C ALA A 250 12.38 -8.18 -20.23
N ASP A 251 12.32 -9.16 -19.34
CA ASP A 251 13.18 -9.19 -18.16
C ASP A 251 14.57 -9.72 -18.49
N THR A 252 15.57 -8.89 -18.22
CA THR A 252 16.99 -9.20 -18.37
C THR A 252 17.66 -9.06 -17.00
N GLY A 253 18.26 -10.13 -16.48
CA GLY A 253 18.93 -10.14 -15.16
C GLY A 253 18.44 -11.22 -14.20
N SER A 254 18.55 -10.97 -12.89
CA SER A 254 18.24 -11.94 -11.81
C SER A 254 16.77 -12.36 -11.70
N ASP A 255 15.86 -11.66 -12.38
CA ASP A 255 14.42 -11.93 -12.37
C ASP A 255 13.93 -12.58 -13.68
N ALA A 256 14.82 -12.85 -14.64
CA ALA A 256 14.52 -13.39 -15.96
C ALA A 256 13.95 -14.82 -15.96
N SER A 257 14.02 -15.54 -14.84
CA SER A 257 13.45 -16.89 -14.69
C SER A 257 12.21 -16.94 -13.81
N LYS A 258 11.79 -15.80 -13.24
CA LYS A 258 10.69 -15.75 -12.28
C LYS A 258 9.39 -15.37 -12.98
N THR A 259 8.30 -16.01 -12.58
CA THR A 259 6.95 -15.61 -13.03
C THR A 259 6.57 -14.24 -12.44
N ARG A 260 5.61 -13.54 -13.06
CA ARG A 260 5.09 -12.26 -12.51
C ARG A 260 4.62 -12.41 -11.06
N LYS A 261 3.98 -13.54 -10.74
CA LYS A 261 3.60 -13.94 -9.37
C LYS A 261 4.80 -13.98 -8.42
N GLU A 262 5.88 -14.67 -8.82
CA GLU A 262 7.08 -14.81 -8.00
C GLU A 262 7.86 -13.51 -7.86
N GLN A 263 7.86 -12.66 -8.88
CA GLN A 263 8.45 -11.33 -8.83
C GLN A 263 7.70 -10.44 -7.83
N LEU A 264 6.36 -10.48 -7.82
CA LEU A 264 5.54 -9.79 -6.80
C LEU A 264 5.87 -10.28 -5.38
N ILE A 265 5.89 -11.61 -5.16
CA ILE A 265 6.20 -12.18 -3.84
C ILE A 265 7.61 -11.81 -3.39
N THR A 266 8.61 -11.92 -4.28
CA THR A 266 10.00 -11.53 -3.99
C THR A 266 10.08 -10.06 -3.59
N ARG A 267 9.34 -9.20 -4.30
CA ARG A 267 9.28 -7.77 -3.99
C ARG A 267 8.67 -7.54 -2.61
N TRP A 268 7.52 -8.14 -2.30
CA TRP A 268 6.87 -7.97 -1.00
C TRP A 268 7.78 -8.37 0.16
N ILE A 269 8.58 -9.42 0.00
CA ILE A 269 9.58 -9.85 0.99
C ILE A 269 10.72 -8.84 1.13
N SER A 270 11.15 -8.25 0.02
CA SER A 270 12.22 -7.23 0.02
C SER A 270 11.74 -5.84 0.45
N ASP A 271 10.42 -5.60 0.42
CA ASP A 271 9.83 -4.30 0.67
C ASP A 271 9.82 -4.01 2.18
N LYS A 272 10.70 -3.09 2.59
CA LYS A 272 10.83 -2.66 3.98
C LYS A 272 9.55 -1.99 4.51
N ASN A 273 8.63 -1.57 3.62
CA ASN A 273 7.33 -1.01 4.00
C ASN A 273 6.30 -2.09 4.39
N ILE A 274 6.64 -3.38 4.22
CA ILE A 274 5.82 -4.53 4.62
C ILE A 274 6.56 -5.31 5.71
N PRO A 275 6.86 -4.70 6.88
CA PRO A 275 7.77 -5.28 7.88
C PRO A 275 7.27 -6.59 8.48
N THR A 276 5.96 -6.85 8.40
CA THR A 276 5.34 -8.07 8.92
C THR A 276 5.55 -9.28 7.99
N PHE A 277 5.88 -9.07 6.71
CA PHE A 277 6.03 -10.14 5.73
C PHE A 277 7.49 -10.26 5.26
N THR A 278 8.26 -11.08 5.95
CA THR A 278 9.72 -11.20 5.74
C THR A 278 10.14 -12.55 5.16
N ASP A 279 9.23 -13.52 5.11
CA ASP A 279 9.54 -14.86 4.59
C ASP A 279 8.31 -15.52 3.94
N LYS A 280 8.51 -16.04 2.73
CA LYS A 280 7.53 -16.87 1.99
C LYS A 280 7.26 -18.23 2.65
N THR A 281 8.10 -18.69 3.58
CA THR A 281 7.90 -19.98 4.26
C THR A 281 7.08 -19.87 5.55
N ASN A 282 6.85 -18.65 6.04
CA ASN A 282 6.11 -18.43 7.26
C ASN A 282 4.60 -18.63 7.05
N SER A 283 4.15 -19.89 7.16
CA SER A 283 2.75 -20.25 6.95
C SER A 283 1.80 -19.42 7.80
N LYS A 284 2.15 -19.13 9.06
CA LYS A 284 1.27 -18.38 9.96
C LYS A 284 1.08 -16.94 9.51
N GLN A 285 2.12 -16.28 9.00
CA GLN A 285 2.00 -14.93 8.44
C GLN A 285 1.17 -14.95 7.16
N ILE A 286 1.39 -15.94 6.30
CA ILE A 286 0.60 -16.13 5.08
C ILE A 286 -0.86 -16.34 5.44
N ASP A 287 -1.19 -17.25 6.36
CA ASP A 287 -2.57 -17.53 6.77
C ASP A 287 -3.25 -16.31 7.40
N ILE A 288 -2.49 -15.44 8.06
CA ILE A 288 -2.97 -14.14 8.56
C ILE A 288 -3.20 -13.16 7.41
N ILE A 289 -2.34 -13.10 6.40
CA ILE A 289 -2.49 -12.17 5.28
C ILE A 289 -3.59 -12.63 4.33
N THR A 290 -3.74 -13.94 4.14
CA THR A 290 -4.73 -14.53 3.23
C THR A 290 -6.08 -14.82 3.88
N ALA A 291 -6.22 -14.56 5.19
CA ALA A 291 -7.41 -14.83 5.99
C ALA A 291 -7.92 -16.30 5.93
N THR A 292 -7.07 -17.23 5.52
CA THR A 292 -7.41 -18.66 5.31
C THR A 292 -7.78 -19.37 6.61
N ALA A 293 -7.28 -18.90 7.76
CA ALA A 293 -7.59 -19.47 9.06
C ALA A 293 -7.84 -18.37 10.09
N ALA A 294 -8.90 -18.54 10.90
CA ALA A 294 -9.22 -17.60 11.97
C ALA A 294 -8.14 -17.63 13.07
N GLN A 295 -7.27 -16.63 13.09
CA GLN A 295 -6.21 -16.48 14.10
C GLN A 295 -6.62 -15.51 15.22
N LYS A 296 -6.33 -15.88 16.48
CA LYS A 296 -6.46 -14.97 17.63
C LYS A 296 -5.42 -13.85 17.49
N LYS A 297 -5.87 -12.59 17.52
CA LYS A 297 -5.04 -11.40 17.22
C LYS A 297 -4.53 -11.35 15.77
N GLY A 298 -5.19 -12.05 14.84
CA GLY A 298 -4.81 -12.04 13.43
C GLY A 298 -5.15 -10.73 12.70
N LEU A 299 -6.03 -9.90 13.25
CA LEU A 299 -6.39 -8.62 12.64
C LEU A 299 -5.83 -7.46 13.49
N SER A 300 -4.90 -6.70 12.94
CA SER A 300 -4.35 -5.47 13.49
C SER A 300 -4.24 -4.38 12.42
N ILE A 301 -3.91 -3.17 12.83
CA ILE A 301 -3.60 -2.05 11.91
C ILE A 301 -2.49 -2.47 10.94
N ASP A 302 -1.43 -3.12 11.45
CA ASP A 302 -0.29 -3.55 10.63
C ASP A 302 -0.67 -4.63 9.62
N THR A 303 -1.43 -5.66 10.03
CA THR A 303 -1.81 -6.75 9.12
C THR A 303 -2.77 -6.25 8.03
N LEU A 304 -3.70 -5.35 8.37
CA LEU A 304 -4.61 -4.74 7.40
C LEU A 304 -3.87 -3.85 6.39
N ASN A 305 -2.93 -3.03 6.87
CA ASN A 305 -2.08 -2.22 5.98
C ASN A 305 -1.27 -3.11 5.02
N VAL A 306 -0.68 -4.19 5.53
CA VAL A 306 0.06 -5.16 4.70
C VAL A 306 -0.81 -5.77 3.62
N ARG A 307 -2.02 -6.24 3.97
CA ARG A 307 -2.97 -6.80 2.99
C ARG A 307 -3.35 -5.77 1.93
N MET A 308 -3.67 -4.54 2.34
CA MET A 308 -4.06 -3.45 1.45
C MET A 308 -2.95 -3.11 0.44
N VAL A 309 -1.71 -3.00 0.91
CA VAL A 309 -0.55 -2.73 0.04
C VAL A 309 -0.30 -3.90 -0.92
N MET A 310 -0.38 -5.15 -0.47
CA MET A 310 -0.21 -6.31 -1.35
C MET A 310 -1.29 -6.37 -2.44
N LEU A 311 -2.55 -6.12 -2.07
CA LEU A 311 -3.67 -6.07 -3.00
C LEU A 311 -3.52 -4.91 -4.01
N GLU A 312 -3.12 -3.72 -3.57
CA GLU A 312 -2.86 -2.57 -4.45
C GLU A 312 -1.74 -2.86 -5.45
N GLN A 313 -0.65 -3.49 -4.99
CA GLN A 313 0.45 -3.87 -5.87
C GLN A 313 0.03 -4.96 -6.88
N LEU A 314 -0.80 -5.91 -6.46
CA LEU A 314 -1.38 -6.93 -7.35
C LEU A 314 -2.32 -6.31 -8.38
N GLN A 315 -3.18 -5.39 -7.97
CA GLN A 315 -4.05 -4.61 -8.85
C GLN A 315 -3.24 -3.86 -9.92
N GLY A 316 -2.15 -3.21 -9.51
CA GLY A 316 -1.22 -2.53 -10.41
C GLY A 316 -0.54 -3.48 -11.42
N GLU A 317 -0.25 -4.71 -11.04
CA GLU A 317 0.27 -5.74 -11.95
C GLU A 317 -0.78 -6.15 -12.98
N LEU A 318 -1.99 -6.44 -12.54
CA LEU A 318 -3.10 -6.86 -13.40
C LEU A 318 -3.55 -5.76 -14.36
N ALA A 319 -3.52 -4.50 -13.92
CA ALA A 319 -3.82 -3.35 -14.77
C ALA A 319 -2.87 -3.23 -15.98
N LYS A 320 -1.68 -3.82 -15.94
CA LYS A 320 -0.78 -3.86 -17.11
C LYS A 320 -1.31 -4.74 -18.22
N MET A 321 -2.03 -5.79 -17.87
CA MET A 321 -2.65 -6.68 -18.85
C MET A 321 -3.61 -5.88 -19.75
N LYS A 322 -4.35 -4.90 -19.20
CA LYS A 322 -5.18 -3.98 -20.01
C LYS A 322 -4.36 -3.12 -20.98
N ARG A 323 -3.17 -2.67 -20.56
CA ARG A 323 -2.28 -1.91 -21.46
C ARG A 323 -1.79 -2.80 -22.61
N LEU A 324 -1.45 -4.06 -22.34
CA LEU A 324 -1.07 -5.03 -23.37
C LEU A 324 -2.26 -5.34 -24.30
N LEU A 325 -3.48 -5.48 -23.77
CA LEU A 325 -4.69 -5.63 -24.57
C LEU A 325 -4.94 -4.42 -25.48
N MET A 326 -4.64 -3.20 -25.02
CA MET A 326 -4.73 -2.01 -25.87
C MET A 326 -3.79 -2.11 -27.09
N GLU A 327 -2.55 -2.58 -26.88
CA GLU A 327 -1.61 -2.78 -27.98
C GLU A 327 -2.08 -3.88 -28.97
N ILE A 328 -2.75 -4.93 -28.46
CA ILE A 328 -3.45 -5.92 -29.32
C ILE A 328 -4.58 -5.27 -30.10
N ALA A 329 -5.38 -4.39 -29.47
CA ALA A 329 -6.46 -3.69 -30.15
C ALA A 329 -5.94 -2.83 -31.32
N MET A 330 -4.80 -2.15 -31.13
CA MET A 330 -4.11 -1.40 -32.19
C MET A 330 -3.64 -2.31 -33.34
N ALA A 331 -3.16 -3.52 -33.03
CA ALA A 331 -2.85 -4.50 -34.08
C ALA A 331 -4.11 -4.98 -34.82
N ILE A 332 -5.24 -5.11 -34.12
CA ILE A 332 -6.54 -5.40 -34.74
C ILE A 332 -7.01 -4.22 -35.61
N THR A 333 -6.67 -2.96 -35.35
CA THR A 333 -7.09 -1.82 -36.18
C THR A 333 -6.10 -1.44 -37.28
N ASP A 334 -5.03 -2.21 -37.48
CA ASP A 334 -3.96 -1.96 -38.47
C ASP A 334 -3.03 -0.79 -38.11
N GLU A 335 -3.09 -0.30 -36.86
CA GLU A 335 -2.19 0.74 -36.36
C GLU A 335 -0.80 0.18 -36.01
N LYS A 336 -0.71 -1.14 -35.76
CA LYS A 336 0.53 -1.84 -35.43
C LYS A 336 0.69 -3.18 -36.13
N GLU A 337 1.94 -3.54 -36.39
CA GLU A 337 2.37 -4.81 -36.98
C GLU A 337 2.74 -5.84 -35.90
N VAL A 338 2.51 -7.12 -36.21
CA VAL A 338 2.64 -8.29 -35.30
C VAL A 338 3.92 -9.02 -35.59
#